data_AF-A0A7J6NXP9-F1
#
_entry.id   AF-A0A7J6NXP9-F1
#
_cell.length_a   1.000
_cell.length_b   1.000
_cell.length_c   1.000
_cell.angle_alpha   90.00
_cell.angle_beta   90.00
_cell.angle_gamma   90.00
#
_symmetry.space_group_name_H-M   'P 1'
#
loop_
_entity.id
_entity.type
_entity.pdbx_description
1 polymer ?
#
loop_
_entity_poly.entity_id
_entity_poly.type
_entity_poly.pdbx_seq_one_letter_code
_entity_poly.pdbx_strand_id
1 'polypeptide(L)'
;MNTLEQHRSDVQDQIKTCNGESPKIVYLQWMHPADEDCSDPVKGSHYREVCLTNLRNRAGRHRSISSNAPIEKIFDDSAKKAQAVTKDELEEYGAEIFDVDVTLDRYGMVNEILRVLGRDKDFTEEQIRDAMQKVADIEKDMKPVANGPKPRMFQLQLSEESTKNLRDAVGYETWDYMSKNGIRSNDRFHVTLLYNARPNNPDDATAELERKLYPLADEAFSLEVSSVVCSGARVCAVPVEFHERIPCRNEHPHITLGVGQGASPRESNDMLSGTDAEKHPPSQIHKWTLQERLELDGIVRVIN
;
A
#
# COMPACT_ATOMS: atom_id res chain seq x y z
N MET A 1 13.80 14.18 4.00
CA MET A 1 14.99 14.56 3.21
C MET A 1 14.62 15.74 2.35
N ASN A 2 15.45 16.76 2.31
CA ASN A 2 15.20 18.00 1.57
C ASN A 2 15.92 17.94 0.22
N THR A 3 15.42 17.08 -0.68
CA THR A 3 16.05 16.80 -1.97
C THR A 3 15.83 17.91 -3.01
N LEU A 4 14.93 18.87 -2.74
CA LEU A 4 14.62 20.00 -3.62
C LEU A 4 15.08 21.30 -2.95
N GLU A 5 15.54 22.24 -3.76
CA GLU A 5 15.93 23.59 -3.33
C GLU A 5 14.78 24.29 -2.59
N GLN A 6 13.57 24.22 -3.13
CA GLN A 6 12.37 24.77 -2.48
C GLN A 6 12.18 24.25 -1.05
N HIS A 7 12.38 22.94 -0.82
CA HIS A 7 12.24 22.37 0.53
C HIS A 7 13.31 22.88 1.49
N ARG A 8 14.51 23.22 0.98
CA ARG A 8 15.59 23.79 1.79
C ARG A 8 15.30 25.26 2.12
N SER A 9 14.88 26.05 1.12
CA SER A 9 14.40 27.42 1.32
C SER A 9 13.25 27.50 2.31
N ASP A 10 12.24 26.62 2.21
CA ASP A 10 11.10 26.60 3.12
C ASP A 10 11.51 26.37 4.59
N VAL A 11 12.55 25.55 4.82
CA VAL A 11 13.10 25.33 6.16
C VAL A 11 13.83 26.58 6.64
N GLN A 12 14.62 27.22 5.78
CA GLN A 12 15.34 28.45 6.08
C GLN A 12 14.39 29.58 6.48
N ASP A 13 13.34 29.80 5.70
CA ASP A 13 12.35 30.85 5.97
C ASP A 13 11.62 30.66 7.31
N GLN A 14 11.57 29.43 7.80
CA GLN A 14 10.98 29.09 9.10
C GLN A 14 11.97 29.19 10.27
N ILE A 15 13.27 29.20 10.00
CA ILE A 15 14.31 29.37 11.01
C ILE A 15 14.27 30.82 11.50
N LYS A 16 13.89 30.99 12.77
CA LYS A 16 13.88 32.30 13.43
C LYS A 16 15.16 32.48 14.22
N THR A 17 15.59 33.73 14.35
CA THR A 17 16.62 34.11 15.32
C THR A 17 16.16 33.72 16.73
N CYS A 18 17.05 33.08 17.47
CA CYS A 18 16.84 32.73 18.87
C CYS A 18 17.81 33.56 19.71
N ASN A 19 17.29 34.30 20.69
CA ASN A 19 18.09 35.18 21.57
C ASN A 19 18.95 36.21 20.81
N GLY A 20 18.50 36.67 19.63
CA GLY A 20 19.24 37.62 18.81
C GLY A 20 20.37 37.02 17.98
N GLU A 21 20.59 35.71 18.05
CA GLU A 21 21.56 34.98 17.24
C GLU A 21 20.85 34.18 16.14
N SER A 22 21.42 34.21 14.94
CA SER A 22 21.04 33.30 13.87
C SER A 22 21.68 31.94 14.14
N PRO A 23 20.93 30.83 14.05
CA PRO A 23 21.51 29.51 14.27
C PRO A 23 22.49 29.17 13.14
N LYS A 24 23.54 28.42 13.47
CA LYS A 24 24.45 27.85 12.48
C LYS A 24 23.72 26.77 11.69
N ILE A 25 23.88 26.81 10.36
CA ILE A 25 23.25 25.85 9.46
C ILE A 25 24.32 24.95 8.85
N VAL A 26 24.06 23.65 8.94
CA VAL A 26 24.96 22.61 8.44
C VAL A 26 24.17 21.67 7.53
N TYR A 27 24.58 21.60 6.27
CA TYR A 27 24.10 20.63 5.31
C TYR A 27 24.90 19.32 5.45
N LEU A 28 24.16 18.23 5.65
CA LEU A 28 24.71 16.88 5.58
C LEU A 28 24.34 16.28 4.23
N GLN A 29 25.32 16.15 3.35
CA GLN A 29 25.15 15.58 2.02
C GLN A 29 25.53 14.10 2.04
N TRP A 30 24.55 13.23 1.84
CA TRP A 30 24.79 11.81 1.73
C TRP A 30 25.34 11.50 0.34
N MET A 31 26.53 10.93 0.24
CA MET A 31 27.14 10.58 -1.04
C MET A 31 27.96 9.29 -0.96
N HIS A 32 28.21 8.69 -2.12
CA HIS A 32 29.13 7.57 -2.25
C HIS A 32 30.52 8.10 -2.68
N PRO A 33 31.63 7.67 -2.05
CA PRO A 33 32.97 8.17 -2.40
C PRO A 33 33.34 7.95 -3.87
N ALA A 34 32.94 6.81 -4.45
CA ALA A 34 33.16 6.54 -5.89
C ALA A 34 32.33 7.42 -6.85
N ASP A 35 31.43 8.27 -6.34
CA ASP A 35 30.67 9.25 -7.12
C ASP A 35 31.16 10.70 -6.88
N GLU A 36 32.36 10.90 -6.30
CA GLU A 36 32.91 12.23 -5.99
C GLU A 36 33.10 13.14 -7.22
N ASP A 37 33.46 12.56 -8.36
CA ASP A 37 33.63 13.27 -9.63
C ASP A 37 32.29 13.48 -10.38
N CYS A 38 31.17 12.99 -9.83
CA CYS A 38 29.87 13.20 -10.43
C CYS A 38 29.44 14.66 -10.26
N SER A 39 28.99 15.29 -11.35
CA SER A 39 28.43 16.65 -11.29
C SER A 39 27.20 16.76 -10.40
N ASP A 40 26.57 15.63 -10.06
CA ASP A 40 25.45 15.54 -9.12
C ASP A 40 25.60 14.27 -8.27
N PRO A 41 26.23 14.36 -7.08
CA PRO A 41 26.50 13.22 -6.21
C PRO A 41 25.24 12.43 -5.81
N VAL A 42 24.08 13.09 -5.76
CA VAL A 42 22.79 12.48 -5.40
C VAL A 42 22.23 11.61 -6.54
N LYS A 43 22.73 11.82 -7.77
CA LYS A 43 22.40 11.03 -8.96
C LYS A 43 23.50 10.01 -9.32
N GLY A 44 24.53 9.88 -8.47
CA GLY A 44 25.59 8.91 -8.63
C GLY A 44 25.08 7.46 -8.67
N SER A 45 25.68 6.64 -9.53
CA SER A 45 25.24 5.25 -9.71
C SER A 45 25.53 4.39 -8.49
N HIS A 46 26.64 4.62 -7.80
CA HIS A 46 27.01 3.84 -6.62
C HIS A 46 26.19 4.24 -5.40
N TYR A 47 25.91 5.54 -5.23
CA TYR A 47 24.97 6.06 -4.24
C TYR A 47 23.60 5.39 -4.42
N ARG A 48 23.10 5.36 -5.66
CA ARG A 48 21.84 4.70 -6.00
C ARG A 48 21.85 3.22 -5.61
N GLU A 49 22.93 2.50 -5.92
CA GLU A 49 23.04 1.07 -5.60
C GLU A 49 22.99 0.81 -4.09
N VAL A 50 23.76 1.56 -3.30
CA VAL A 50 23.78 1.43 -1.84
C VAL A 50 22.42 1.77 -1.25
N CYS A 51 21.80 2.87 -1.69
CA CYS A 51 20.48 3.26 -1.22
C CYS A 51 19.41 2.22 -1.56
N LEU A 52 19.37 1.72 -2.80
CA LEU A 52 18.40 0.70 -3.19
C LEU A 52 18.61 -0.62 -2.44
N THR A 53 19.87 -1.04 -2.25
CA THR A 53 20.19 -2.22 -1.44
C THR A 53 19.69 -2.06 -0.01
N ASN A 54 19.96 -0.90 0.61
CA ASN A 54 19.47 -0.59 1.94
C ASN A 54 17.94 -0.51 2.02
N LEU A 55 17.28 0.04 1.00
CA LEU A 55 15.82 0.12 0.93
C LEU A 55 15.19 -1.26 0.75
N ARG A 56 15.77 -2.13 -0.09
CA ARG A 56 15.32 -3.52 -0.29
C ARG A 56 15.50 -4.37 0.97
N ASN A 57 16.64 -4.24 1.64
CA ASN A 57 16.88 -4.91 2.93
C ASN A 57 15.89 -4.44 4.02
N ARG A 58 15.30 -3.26 3.82
CA ARG A 58 14.25 -2.68 4.67
C ARG A 58 12.84 -2.87 4.09
N ALA A 59 12.68 -3.36 2.86
CA ALA A 59 11.39 -3.54 2.23
C ALA A 59 10.60 -4.60 3.00
N GLY A 60 9.35 -4.29 3.36
CA GLY A 60 8.57 -5.14 4.28
C GLY A 60 8.98 -5.04 5.76
N ARG A 61 10.08 -4.34 6.10
CA ARG A 61 10.52 -4.05 7.48
C ARG A 61 10.36 -2.58 7.87
N HIS A 62 10.31 -1.67 6.90
CA HIS A 62 10.18 -0.23 7.12
C HIS A 62 8.82 0.30 6.64
N ARG A 63 8.09 0.89 7.58
CA ARG A 63 6.67 1.29 7.48
C ARG A 63 6.24 2.17 6.29
N SER A 64 7.18 2.85 5.62
CA SER A 64 6.89 3.76 4.51
C SER A 64 7.12 3.13 3.14
N ILE A 65 7.54 1.86 3.12
CA ILE A 65 7.93 1.14 1.91
C ILE A 65 7.27 -0.24 1.98
N SER A 66 6.06 -0.34 1.41
CA SER A 66 5.37 -1.62 1.32
C SER A 66 6.23 -2.63 0.56
N SER A 67 6.07 -3.93 0.87
CA SER A 67 6.73 -5.00 0.11
C SER A 67 6.50 -4.89 -1.40
N ASN A 68 5.33 -4.41 -1.80
CA ASN A 68 4.93 -4.27 -3.21
C ASN A 68 5.12 -2.84 -3.72
N ALA A 69 5.78 -1.95 -2.97
CA ALA A 69 6.07 -0.61 -3.46
C ALA A 69 7.02 -0.75 -4.66
N PRO A 70 6.82 0.00 -5.75
CA PRO A 70 7.80 0.05 -6.83
C PRO A 70 8.99 0.92 -6.37
N ILE A 71 9.79 0.41 -5.43
CA ILE A 71 10.85 1.13 -4.69
C ILE A 71 11.81 1.81 -5.66
N GLU A 72 12.23 1.07 -6.68
CA GLU A 72 13.11 1.54 -7.73
C GLU A 72 12.50 2.73 -8.47
N LYS A 73 11.23 2.64 -8.85
CA LYS A 73 10.53 3.73 -9.54
C LYS A 73 10.40 4.96 -8.65
N ILE A 74 9.98 4.78 -7.39
CA ILE A 74 9.84 5.88 -6.43
C ILE A 74 11.19 6.55 -6.21
N PHE A 75 12.24 5.76 -5.98
CA PHE A 75 13.60 6.26 -5.80
C PHE A 75 14.08 7.01 -7.04
N ASP A 76 13.90 6.44 -8.23
CA ASP A 76 14.30 7.07 -9.50
C ASP A 76 13.52 8.35 -9.76
N ASP A 77 12.22 8.39 -9.45
CA ASP A 77 11.39 9.59 -9.59
C ASP A 77 11.79 10.69 -8.59
N SER A 78 12.19 10.33 -7.38
CA SER A 78 12.78 11.25 -6.40
C SER A 78 14.16 11.75 -6.83
N ALA A 79 15.05 10.86 -7.27
CA ALA A 79 16.41 11.18 -7.69
C ALA A 79 16.42 12.09 -8.94
N LYS A 80 15.53 11.85 -9.91
CA LYS A 80 15.37 12.72 -11.09
C LYS A 80 15.06 14.16 -10.73
N LYS A 81 14.25 14.38 -9.69
CA LYS A 81 13.85 15.71 -9.23
C LYS A 81 14.87 16.32 -8.27
N ALA A 82 15.75 15.51 -7.69
CA ALA A 82 16.72 15.99 -6.72
C ALA A 82 17.64 17.06 -7.33
N GLN A 83 17.91 18.09 -6.53
CA GLN A 83 18.77 19.21 -6.86
C GLN A 83 19.90 19.24 -5.84
N ALA A 84 21.15 19.19 -6.33
CA ALA A 84 22.33 19.40 -5.51
C ALA A 84 22.30 20.77 -4.83
N VAL A 85 22.98 20.90 -3.70
CA VAL A 85 23.16 22.19 -3.02
C VAL A 85 24.14 23.02 -3.85
N THR A 86 23.78 24.28 -4.11
CA THR A 86 24.62 25.17 -4.92
C THR A 86 25.55 26.02 -4.04
N LYS A 87 26.60 26.60 -4.62
CA LYS A 87 27.47 27.55 -3.89
C LYS A 87 26.71 28.79 -3.46
N ASP A 88 25.87 29.33 -4.35
CA ASP A 88 25.05 30.51 -4.07
C ASP A 88 24.12 30.24 -2.88
N GLU A 89 23.53 29.05 -2.81
CA GLU A 89 22.69 28.63 -1.67
C GLU A 89 23.49 28.58 -0.35
N LEU A 90 24.73 28.07 -0.37
CA LEU A 90 25.58 28.02 0.82
C LEU A 90 25.99 29.43 1.28
N GLU A 91 26.32 30.31 0.34
CA GLU A 91 26.69 31.69 0.61
C GLU A 91 25.50 32.50 1.15
N GLU A 92 24.33 32.38 0.53
CA GLU A 92 23.09 33.04 0.95
C GLU A 92 22.72 32.69 2.40
N TYR A 93 22.85 31.41 2.76
CA TYR A 93 22.46 30.92 4.08
C TYR A 93 23.60 30.90 5.09
N GLY A 94 24.80 31.33 4.73
CA GLY A 94 25.99 31.22 5.58
C GLY A 94 26.20 29.79 6.09
N ALA A 95 25.89 28.80 5.25
CA ALA A 95 25.84 27.40 5.63
C ALA A 95 27.13 26.66 5.22
N GLU A 96 27.47 25.64 6.00
CA GLU A 96 28.55 24.71 5.68
C GLU A 96 27.96 23.41 5.12
N ILE A 97 28.66 22.77 4.18
CA ILE A 97 28.29 21.45 3.65
C ILE A 97 29.34 20.42 4.03
N PHE A 98 28.87 19.25 4.43
CA PHE A 98 29.72 18.11 4.73
C PHE A 98 29.17 16.85 4.10
N ASP A 99 30.06 16.13 3.43
CA ASP A 99 29.76 14.87 2.81
C ASP A 99 29.80 13.74 3.84
N VAL A 100 28.77 12.91 3.81
CA VAL A 100 28.62 11.72 4.66
C VAL A 100 28.63 10.49 3.77
N ASP A 101 29.66 9.66 3.96
CA ASP A 101 29.86 8.43 3.20
C ASP A 101 28.77 7.39 3.52
N VAL A 102 27.96 7.06 2.51
CA VAL A 102 26.87 6.09 2.64
C VAL A 102 27.32 4.63 2.74
N THR A 103 28.60 4.34 2.50
CA THR A 103 29.18 2.99 2.60
C THR A 103 29.54 2.61 4.04
N LEU A 104 29.66 3.61 4.92
CA LEU A 104 29.90 3.39 6.34
C LEU A 104 28.71 2.66 6.98
N ASP A 105 29.00 1.85 8.00
CA ASP A 105 27.92 1.33 8.84
C ASP A 105 27.26 2.46 9.65
N ARG A 106 26.12 2.18 10.30
CA ARG A 106 25.39 3.21 11.08
C ARG A 106 26.27 3.88 12.14
N TYR A 107 27.22 3.15 12.73
CA TYR A 107 28.10 3.68 13.77
C TYR A 107 29.14 4.63 13.17
N GLY A 108 29.77 4.22 12.06
CA GLY A 108 30.68 5.03 11.28
C GLY A 108 30.03 6.33 10.79
N MET A 109 28.79 6.26 10.26
CA MET A 109 28.05 7.46 9.86
C MET A 109 27.81 8.43 11.03
N VAL A 110 27.41 7.93 12.20
CA VAL A 110 27.17 8.78 13.38
C VAL A 110 28.47 9.43 13.86
N ASN A 111 29.56 8.67 13.93
CA ASN A 111 30.87 9.21 14.30
C ASN A 111 31.35 10.29 13.33
N GLU A 112 31.16 10.07 12.02
CA GLU A 112 31.55 11.04 11.00
C GLU A 112 30.75 12.34 11.14
N ILE A 113 29.43 12.23 11.38
CA ILE A 113 28.58 13.40 11.67
C ILE A 113 29.03 14.11 12.95
N LEU A 114 29.32 13.39 14.03
CA LEU A 114 29.80 13.99 15.27
C LEU A 114 31.14 14.71 15.07
N ARG A 115 32.07 14.11 14.32
CA ARG A 115 33.36 14.71 13.95
C ARG A 115 33.18 16.00 13.18
N VAL A 116 32.32 15.99 12.16
CA VAL A 116 31.94 17.17 11.37
C VAL A 116 31.38 18.30 12.24
N LEU A 117 30.55 17.95 13.22
CA LEU A 117 29.97 18.92 14.15
C LEU A 117 30.94 19.37 15.25
N GLY A 118 32.17 18.83 15.31
CA GLY A 118 33.15 19.11 16.36
C GLY A 118 32.78 18.53 17.72
N ARG A 119 32.05 17.40 17.72
CA ARG A 119 31.45 16.75 18.89
C ARG A 119 31.87 15.28 19.06
N ASP A 120 32.94 14.87 18.37
CA ASP A 120 33.48 13.50 18.43
C ASP A 120 33.95 13.09 19.84
N LYS A 121 34.19 14.06 20.73
CA LYS A 121 34.61 13.84 22.12
C LYS A 121 33.50 13.95 23.15
N ASP A 122 32.31 14.39 22.72
CA ASP A 122 31.18 14.62 23.63
C ASP A 122 30.57 13.30 24.12
N PHE A 123 30.77 12.21 23.37
CA PHE A 123 30.12 10.93 23.60
C PHE A 123 31.14 9.79 23.56
N THR A 124 30.99 8.85 24.49
CA THR A 124 31.76 7.60 24.44
C THR A 124 31.19 6.65 23.39
N GLU A 125 32.00 5.71 22.91
CA GLU A 125 31.55 4.66 22.01
C GLU A 125 30.33 3.89 22.56
N GLU A 126 30.33 3.59 23.86
CA GLU A 126 29.23 2.89 24.52
C GLU A 126 27.93 3.70 24.48
N GLN A 127 27.99 5.02 24.73
CA GLN A 127 26.81 5.89 24.66
C GLN A 127 26.23 5.94 23.24
N ILE A 128 27.08 5.98 22.22
CA ILE A 128 26.65 5.98 20.82
C ILE A 128 25.96 4.64 20.49
N ARG A 129 26.56 3.51 20.88
CA ARG A 129 25.99 2.18 20.65
C ARG A 129 24.65 1.99 21.36
N ASP A 130 24.53 2.43 22.61
CA ASP A 130 23.27 2.40 23.37
C ASP A 130 22.19 3.26 22.71
N ALA A 131 22.53 4.49 22.28
CA ALA A 131 21.60 5.36 21.55
C ALA A 131 21.13 4.72 20.23
N MET A 132 22.03 4.10 19.48
CA MET A 132 21.70 3.40 18.24
C MET A 132 20.77 2.20 18.48
N GLN A 133 20.99 1.44 19.55
CA GLN A 133 20.13 0.32 19.92
C GLN A 133 18.71 0.81 20.25
N LYS A 134 18.59 1.90 21.01
CA LYS A 134 17.30 2.53 21.31
C LYS A 134 16.57 3.00 20.05
N VAL A 135 17.29 3.60 19.09
CA VAL A 135 16.72 3.96 17.79
C VAL A 135 16.24 2.73 17.04
N ALA A 136 17.04 1.65 17.02
CA ALA A 136 16.64 0.40 16.36
C ALA A 136 15.41 -0.22 17.01
N ASP A 137 15.22 -0.09 18.33
CA ASP A 137 14.03 -0.57 19.02
C ASP A 137 12.81 0.31 18.71
N ILE A 138 12.96 1.64 18.64
CA ILE A 138 11.88 2.54 18.18
C ILE A 138 11.48 2.23 16.73
N GLU A 139 12.45 1.96 15.85
CA GLU A 139 12.20 1.60 14.45
C GLU A 139 11.32 0.34 14.32
N LYS A 140 11.39 -0.60 15.28
CA LYS A 140 10.52 -1.79 15.30
C LYS A 140 9.06 -1.46 15.60
N ASP A 141 8.81 -0.42 16.40
CA ASP A 141 7.47 -0.07 16.91
C ASP A 141 6.79 1.06 16.12
N MET A 142 7.47 1.65 15.14
CA MET A 142 6.94 2.73 14.31
C MET A 142 5.76 2.27 13.42
N LYS A 143 4.55 2.79 13.70
CA LYS A 143 3.35 2.56 12.88
C LYS A 143 3.38 3.36 11.56
N PRO A 144 2.81 2.83 10.45
CA PRO A 144 2.78 3.50 9.15
C PRO A 144 1.97 4.79 9.16
N VAL A 145 2.52 5.84 8.55
CA VAL A 145 1.78 7.03 8.12
C VAL A 145 1.57 6.85 6.62
N ALA A 146 0.44 6.27 6.23
CA ALA A 146 0.13 6.00 4.83
C ALA A 146 -0.23 7.32 4.12
N ASN A 147 0.73 7.89 3.38
CA ASN A 147 0.52 9.05 2.49
C ASN A 147 0.34 8.64 1.01
N GLY A 148 0.07 7.36 0.73
CA GLY A 148 -0.35 6.89 -0.60
C GLY A 148 -1.85 7.08 -0.82
N PRO A 149 -2.35 7.00 -2.08
CA PRO A 149 -3.78 6.91 -2.33
C PRO A 149 -4.35 5.76 -1.49
N LYS A 150 -5.33 6.09 -0.63
CA LYS A 150 -5.94 5.10 0.25
C LYS A 150 -6.82 4.16 -0.57
N PRO A 151 -6.76 2.85 -0.32
CA PRO A 151 -7.38 1.86 -1.16
C PRO A 151 -8.90 1.99 -1.04
N ARG A 152 -9.58 2.04 -2.18
CA ARG A 152 -11.04 2.07 -2.23
C ARG A 152 -11.63 0.67 -2.06
N MET A 153 -10.93 -0.36 -2.51
CA MET A 153 -11.40 -1.74 -2.41
C MET A 153 -10.25 -2.74 -2.38
N PHE A 154 -10.41 -3.77 -1.55
CA PHE A 154 -9.66 -5.02 -1.67
C PHE A 154 -10.60 -6.07 -2.25
N GLN A 155 -10.14 -6.76 -3.29
CA GLN A 155 -10.90 -7.81 -3.95
C GLN A 155 -10.03 -9.03 -4.19
N LEU A 156 -10.61 -10.22 -4.08
CA LEU A 156 -10.02 -11.43 -4.63
C LEU A 156 -10.47 -11.54 -6.08
N GLN A 157 -9.60 -11.15 -7.02
CA GLN A 157 -9.89 -11.19 -8.44
C GLN A 157 -9.67 -12.61 -8.96
N LEU A 158 -10.69 -13.22 -9.57
CA LEU A 158 -10.57 -14.57 -10.11
C LEU A 158 -9.57 -14.59 -11.28
N SER A 159 -8.86 -15.71 -11.43
CA SER A 159 -8.06 -15.98 -12.61
C SER A 159 -8.93 -16.08 -13.87
N GLU A 160 -8.34 -16.01 -15.06
CA GLU A 160 -9.08 -16.18 -16.31
C GLU A 160 -9.70 -17.58 -16.43
N GLU A 161 -8.95 -18.60 -15.99
CA GLU A 161 -9.41 -19.99 -15.94
C GLU A 161 -10.57 -20.15 -14.97
N SER A 162 -10.44 -19.65 -13.74
CA SER A 162 -11.53 -19.68 -12.76
C SER A 162 -12.75 -18.88 -13.18
N THR A 163 -12.54 -17.75 -13.87
CA THR A 163 -13.65 -16.97 -14.46
C THR A 163 -14.41 -17.81 -15.49
N LYS A 164 -13.68 -18.53 -16.37
CA LYS A 164 -14.29 -19.40 -17.37
C LYS A 164 -15.01 -20.58 -16.72
N ASN A 165 -14.36 -21.28 -15.79
CA ASN A 165 -14.93 -22.43 -15.10
C ASN A 165 -16.22 -22.05 -14.36
N LEU A 166 -16.24 -20.88 -13.70
CA LEU A 166 -17.45 -20.37 -13.06
C LEU A 166 -18.57 -20.11 -14.08
N ARG A 167 -18.27 -19.55 -15.26
CA ARG A 167 -19.29 -19.33 -16.30
C ARG A 167 -19.92 -20.61 -16.78
N ASP A 168 -19.08 -21.61 -17.04
CA ASP A 168 -19.51 -22.90 -17.54
C ASP A 168 -20.36 -23.62 -16.48
N ALA A 169 -19.94 -23.57 -15.21
CA ALA A 169 -20.65 -24.21 -14.10
C ALA A 169 -22.01 -23.56 -13.76
N VAL A 170 -22.13 -22.22 -13.84
CA VAL A 170 -23.41 -21.52 -13.64
C VAL A 170 -24.46 -22.02 -14.64
N GLY A 171 -24.04 -22.43 -15.84
CA GLY A 171 -24.89 -23.14 -16.78
C GLY A 171 -25.93 -22.27 -17.49
N TYR A 172 -26.48 -22.81 -18.58
CA TYR A 172 -27.39 -22.09 -19.48
C TYR A 172 -28.66 -21.59 -18.77
N GLU A 173 -29.27 -22.40 -17.91
CA GLU A 173 -30.55 -22.07 -17.28
C GLU A 173 -30.46 -20.80 -16.42
N THR A 174 -29.37 -20.63 -15.66
CA THR A 174 -29.19 -19.46 -14.82
C THR A 174 -28.86 -18.22 -15.65
N TRP A 175 -28.03 -18.34 -16.69
CA TRP A 175 -27.76 -17.24 -17.62
C TRP A 175 -29.01 -16.79 -18.38
N ASP A 176 -29.85 -17.74 -18.82
CA ASP A 176 -31.13 -17.48 -19.47
C ASP A 176 -32.12 -16.81 -18.51
N TYR A 177 -32.19 -17.28 -17.25
CA TYR A 177 -32.96 -16.61 -16.20
C TYR A 177 -32.54 -15.15 -16.02
N MET A 178 -31.23 -14.88 -15.89
CA MET A 178 -30.69 -13.53 -15.74
C MET A 178 -31.10 -12.64 -16.92
N SER A 179 -30.91 -13.14 -18.15
CA SER A 179 -31.25 -12.41 -19.38
C SER A 179 -32.74 -12.07 -19.44
N LYS A 180 -33.63 -13.05 -19.20
CA LYS A 180 -35.09 -12.87 -19.22
C LYS A 180 -35.59 -11.90 -18.16
N ASN A 181 -34.90 -11.81 -17.03
CA ASN A 181 -35.25 -10.91 -15.94
C ASN A 181 -34.48 -9.57 -16.00
N GLY A 182 -33.80 -9.27 -17.11
CA GLY A 182 -33.12 -7.99 -17.30
C GLY A 182 -31.88 -7.79 -16.41
N ILE A 183 -31.32 -8.87 -15.85
CA ILE A 183 -30.09 -8.86 -15.08
C ILE A 183 -28.91 -8.90 -16.05
N ARG A 184 -28.09 -7.85 -16.03
CA ARG A 184 -26.88 -7.77 -16.86
C ARG A 184 -25.75 -8.53 -16.18
N SER A 185 -25.19 -9.51 -16.88
CA SER A 185 -24.03 -10.26 -16.39
C SER A 185 -22.79 -9.39 -16.29
N ASN A 186 -21.97 -9.63 -15.29
CA ASN A 186 -20.64 -9.07 -15.16
C ASN A 186 -19.64 -9.84 -16.03
N ASP A 187 -18.62 -9.13 -16.52
CA ASP A 187 -17.55 -9.73 -17.33
C ASP A 187 -16.32 -10.13 -16.50
N ARG A 188 -16.17 -9.50 -15.32
CA ARG A 188 -15.04 -9.70 -14.42
C ARG A 188 -15.53 -10.08 -13.03
N PHE A 189 -15.25 -11.30 -12.63
CA PHE A 189 -15.66 -11.82 -11.34
C PHE A 189 -14.58 -11.58 -10.28
N HIS A 190 -15.05 -11.20 -9.10
CA HIS A 190 -14.23 -11.02 -7.92
C HIS A 190 -15.08 -11.23 -6.67
N VAL A 191 -14.42 -11.53 -5.57
CA VAL A 191 -15.01 -11.48 -4.23
C VAL A 191 -14.55 -10.19 -3.58
N THR A 192 -15.48 -9.34 -3.16
CA THR A 192 -15.15 -8.12 -2.40
C THR A 192 -14.73 -8.50 -0.99
N LEU A 193 -13.47 -8.25 -0.64
CA LEU A 193 -12.94 -8.50 0.71
C LEU A 193 -13.17 -7.30 1.62
N LEU A 194 -12.99 -6.09 1.09
CA LEU A 194 -13.30 -4.84 1.78
C LEU A 194 -13.65 -3.78 0.74
N TYR A 195 -14.74 -3.05 0.97
CA TYR A 195 -15.04 -1.81 0.24
C TYR A 195 -15.01 -0.63 1.21
N ASN A 196 -14.13 0.33 0.97
CA ASN A 196 -14.00 1.53 1.77
C ASN A 196 -14.72 2.70 1.07
N ALA A 197 -15.93 3.01 1.53
CA ALA A 197 -16.72 4.13 1.01
C ALA A 197 -16.14 5.51 1.37
N ARG A 198 -15.25 5.58 2.38
CA ARG A 198 -14.64 6.81 2.88
C ARG A 198 -13.13 6.59 3.04
N PRO A 199 -12.38 6.41 1.94
CA PRO A 199 -10.97 6.05 2.00
C PRO A 199 -10.16 7.02 2.87
N ASN A 200 -10.47 8.32 2.82
CA ASN A 200 -9.77 9.33 3.60
C ASN A 200 -10.04 9.29 5.12
N ASN A 201 -11.18 8.73 5.54
CA ASN A 201 -11.60 8.68 6.94
C ASN A 201 -12.28 7.33 7.26
N PRO A 202 -11.52 6.22 7.26
CA PRO A 202 -12.04 4.90 7.61
C PRO A 202 -12.40 4.83 9.10
N ASP A 203 -13.43 4.05 9.44
CA ASP A 203 -13.65 3.65 10.83
C ASP A 203 -12.55 2.67 11.30
N ASP A 204 -12.45 2.47 12.62
CA ASP A 204 -11.40 1.64 13.22
C ASP A 204 -11.39 0.21 12.68
N ALA A 205 -12.58 -0.37 12.45
CA ALA A 205 -12.73 -1.72 11.96
C ALA A 205 -12.27 -1.86 10.50
N THR A 206 -12.55 -0.85 9.68
CA THR A 206 -12.06 -0.74 8.30
C THR A 206 -10.54 -0.60 8.30
N ALA A 207 -9.98 0.31 9.10
CA ALA A 207 -8.54 0.51 9.20
C ALA A 207 -7.81 -0.74 9.72
N GLU A 208 -8.42 -1.49 10.64
CA GLU A 208 -7.88 -2.78 11.09
C GLU A 208 -7.91 -3.83 9.98
N LEU A 209 -9.00 -3.93 9.23
CA LEU A 209 -9.13 -4.89 8.14
C LEU A 209 -8.17 -4.55 6.98
N GLU A 210 -7.99 -3.28 6.63
CA GLU A 210 -6.97 -2.84 5.67
C GLU A 210 -5.58 -3.31 6.08
N ARG A 211 -5.21 -3.13 7.36
CA ARG A 211 -3.91 -3.61 7.88
C ARG A 211 -3.73 -5.13 7.76
N LYS A 212 -4.81 -5.91 7.86
CA LYS A 212 -4.79 -7.37 7.70
C LYS A 212 -4.74 -7.81 6.24
N LEU A 213 -5.33 -7.03 5.33
CA LEU A 213 -5.43 -7.35 3.91
C LEU A 213 -4.22 -6.90 3.09
N TYR A 214 -3.60 -5.77 3.47
CA TYR A 214 -2.42 -5.25 2.75
C TYR A 214 -1.27 -6.24 2.60
N PRO A 215 -0.87 -7.00 3.64
CA PRO A 215 0.18 -8.02 3.51
C PRO A 215 -0.17 -9.18 2.57
N LEU A 216 -1.46 -9.35 2.25
CA LEU A 216 -1.93 -10.40 1.34
C LEU A 216 -2.06 -9.89 -0.11
N ALA A 217 -1.70 -8.64 -0.40
CA ALA A 217 -1.78 -8.10 -1.74
C ALA A 217 -0.90 -8.89 -2.72
N ASP A 218 -1.47 -9.26 -3.85
CA ASP A 218 -0.88 -10.08 -4.91
C ASP A 218 -0.65 -11.56 -4.55
N GLU A 219 -1.07 -12.01 -3.37
CA GLU A 219 -1.12 -13.42 -2.98
C GLU A 219 -2.32 -14.13 -3.60
N ALA A 220 -2.13 -15.42 -3.91
CA ALA A 220 -3.16 -16.28 -4.51
C ALA A 220 -3.91 -17.09 -3.44
N PHE A 221 -5.22 -17.24 -3.62
CA PHE A 221 -6.07 -18.00 -2.72
C PHE A 221 -7.09 -18.84 -3.48
N SER A 222 -7.37 -20.03 -2.94
CA SER A 222 -8.45 -20.90 -3.40
C SER A 222 -9.76 -20.65 -2.65
N LEU A 223 -10.87 -20.83 -3.36
CA LEU A 223 -12.23 -20.73 -2.85
C LEU A 223 -13.13 -21.77 -3.51
N GLU A 224 -14.15 -22.19 -2.78
CA GLU A 224 -15.15 -23.16 -3.23
C GLU A 224 -16.48 -22.47 -3.48
N VAL A 225 -17.18 -22.90 -4.53
CA VAL A 225 -18.56 -22.48 -4.81
C VAL A 225 -19.45 -23.69 -5.07
N SER A 226 -20.69 -23.61 -4.60
CA SER A 226 -21.64 -24.74 -4.63
C SER A 226 -23.05 -24.36 -5.09
N SER A 227 -23.37 -23.07 -5.17
CA SER A 227 -24.70 -22.64 -5.57
C SER A 227 -24.71 -21.25 -6.18
N VAL A 228 -25.77 -20.97 -6.94
CA VAL A 228 -26.10 -19.64 -7.44
C VAL A 228 -27.41 -19.20 -6.80
N VAL A 229 -27.47 -17.94 -6.37
CA VAL A 229 -28.66 -17.32 -5.77
C VAL A 229 -29.02 -16.08 -6.57
N CYS A 230 -30.27 -16.00 -7.01
CA CYS A 230 -30.82 -14.83 -7.69
C CYS A 230 -32.06 -14.32 -6.96
N SER A 231 -32.27 -13.00 -6.97
CA SER A 231 -33.48 -12.36 -6.47
C SER A 231 -34.19 -11.61 -7.58
N GLY A 232 -35.33 -12.17 -8.04
CA GLY A 232 -36.20 -11.57 -9.05
C GLY A 232 -35.42 -11.00 -10.24
N ALA A 233 -35.69 -9.73 -10.56
CA ALA A 233 -35.01 -8.93 -11.58
C ALA A 233 -33.88 -8.04 -11.03
N ARG A 234 -33.39 -8.30 -9.81
CA ARG A 234 -32.48 -7.37 -9.10
C ARG A 234 -31.01 -7.80 -9.17
N VAL A 235 -30.67 -8.98 -8.64
CA VAL A 235 -29.27 -9.37 -8.48
C VAL A 235 -29.11 -10.88 -8.49
N CYS A 236 -27.97 -11.34 -8.99
CA CYS A 236 -27.53 -12.73 -8.90
C CYS A 236 -26.10 -12.79 -8.35
N ALA A 237 -25.87 -13.71 -7.42
CA ALA A 237 -24.58 -13.91 -6.78
C ALA A 237 -24.30 -15.39 -6.50
N VAL A 238 -23.02 -15.71 -6.35
CA VAL A 238 -22.52 -17.03 -5.97
C VAL A 238 -21.87 -16.88 -4.60
N PRO A 239 -22.46 -17.46 -3.53
CA PRO A 239 -21.79 -17.55 -2.24
C PRO A 239 -20.50 -18.33 -2.37
N VAL A 240 -19.46 -17.90 -1.66
CA VAL A 240 -18.15 -18.56 -1.67
C VAL A 240 -17.73 -18.98 -0.27
N GLU A 241 -17.00 -20.08 -0.21
CA GLU A 241 -16.31 -20.55 1.00
C GLU A 241 -14.80 -20.50 0.74
N PHE A 242 -14.04 -19.83 1.60
CA PHE A 242 -12.58 -19.79 1.45
C PHE A 242 -11.95 -21.04 2.07
N HIS A 243 -10.99 -21.66 1.38
CA HIS A 243 -10.22 -22.79 1.93
C HIS A 243 -9.31 -22.33 3.08
N GLU A 244 -8.85 -21.09 2.98
CA GLU A 244 -8.00 -20.44 3.96
C GLU A 244 -8.74 -19.27 4.61
N ARG A 245 -8.36 -18.91 5.84
CA ARG A 245 -9.01 -17.81 6.54
C ARG A 245 -8.56 -16.46 5.98
N ILE A 246 -9.23 -15.98 4.94
CA ILE A 246 -9.03 -14.63 4.40
C ILE A 246 -9.85 -13.62 5.21
N PRO A 247 -9.25 -12.53 5.72
CA PRO A 247 -10.00 -11.45 6.34
C PRO A 247 -11.03 -10.86 5.36
N CYS A 248 -12.32 -10.90 5.70
CA CYS A 248 -13.38 -10.37 4.84
C CYS A 248 -14.34 -9.51 5.67
N ARG A 249 -14.77 -8.37 5.12
CA ARG A 249 -15.76 -7.49 5.73
C ARG A 249 -17.18 -8.02 5.57
N ASN A 250 -17.44 -8.71 4.46
CA ASN A 250 -18.75 -9.26 4.16
C ASN A 250 -18.95 -10.52 5.00
N GLU A 251 -20.06 -10.57 5.74
CA GLU A 251 -20.47 -11.75 6.50
C GLU A 251 -20.75 -12.95 5.59
N HIS A 252 -21.23 -12.68 4.38
CA HIS A 252 -21.44 -13.66 3.31
C HIS A 252 -20.54 -13.31 2.13
N PRO A 253 -19.30 -13.82 2.09
CA PRO A 253 -18.43 -13.70 0.93
C PRO A 253 -19.15 -14.26 -0.32
N HIS A 254 -19.10 -13.50 -1.41
CA HIS A 254 -19.78 -13.89 -2.65
C HIS A 254 -19.16 -13.23 -3.87
N ILE A 255 -19.44 -13.80 -5.03
CA ILE A 255 -19.18 -13.23 -6.36
C ILE A 255 -20.50 -12.71 -6.90
N THR A 256 -20.58 -11.43 -7.27
CA THR A 256 -21.77 -10.91 -7.96
C THR A 256 -21.70 -11.29 -9.45
N LEU A 257 -22.65 -12.10 -9.91
CA LEU A 257 -22.75 -12.53 -11.31
C LEU A 257 -23.36 -11.45 -12.20
N GLY A 258 -24.27 -10.63 -11.67
CA GLY A 258 -24.91 -9.58 -12.43
C GLY A 258 -25.94 -8.79 -11.64
N VAL A 259 -26.32 -7.63 -12.19
CA VAL A 259 -27.29 -6.70 -11.60
C VAL A 259 -28.33 -6.25 -12.62
N GLY A 260 -29.57 -6.13 -12.18
CA GLY A 260 -30.68 -5.58 -12.94
C GLY A 260 -30.72 -4.06 -12.90
N GLN A 261 -31.65 -3.48 -13.65
CA GLN A 261 -31.81 -2.04 -13.73
C GLN A 261 -32.18 -1.42 -12.36
N GLY A 262 -31.40 -0.44 -11.91
CA GLY A 262 -31.63 0.25 -10.64
C GLY A 262 -31.21 -0.55 -9.40
N ALA A 263 -30.65 -1.75 -9.57
CA ALA A 263 -30.01 -2.50 -8.50
C ALA A 263 -28.50 -2.19 -8.43
N SER A 264 -27.89 -2.44 -7.27
CA SER A 264 -26.44 -2.31 -7.09
C SER A 264 -25.82 -3.62 -6.61
N PRO A 265 -24.51 -3.86 -6.86
CA PRO A 265 -23.83 -5.06 -6.35
C PRO A 265 -23.89 -5.22 -4.82
N ARG A 266 -24.12 -4.13 -4.08
CA ARG A 266 -24.30 -4.19 -2.63
C ARG A 266 -25.50 -5.05 -2.23
N GLU A 267 -26.55 -5.05 -3.06
CA GLU A 267 -27.78 -5.83 -2.82
C GLU A 267 -27.54 -7.34 -2.79
N SER A 268 -26.44 -7.83 -3.38
CA SER A 268 -26.00 -9.22 -3.20
C SER A 268 -25.81 -9.57 -1.72
N ASN A 269 -25.29 -8.64 -0.90
CA ASN A 269 -25.15 -8.86 0.54
C ASN A 269 -26.52 -8.96 1.21
N ASP A 270 -27.41 -7.99 0.92
CA ASP A 270 -28.74 -7.90 1.54
C ASP A 270 -29.60 -9.12 1.18
N MET A 271 -29.47 -9.62 -0.06
CA MET A 271 -30.12 -10.85 -0.53
C MET A 271 -29.60 -12.09 0.22
N LEU A 272 -28.28 -12.22 0.39
CA LEU A 272 -27.67 -13.40 1.02
C LEU A 272 -27.85 -13.42 2.55
N SER A 273 -27.86 -12.26 3.19
CA SER A 273 -28.14 -12.12 4.63
C SER A 273 -29.65 -12.19 4.95
N GLY A 274 -30.51 -11.93 3.96
CA GLY A 274 -31.95 -11.83 4.16
C GLY A 274 -32.39 -10.57 4.90
N THR A 275 -31.56 -9.52 4.94
CA THR A 275 -31.82 -8.31 5.74
C THR A 275 -32.76 -7.31 5.09
N ASP A 276 -33.10 -7.46 3.80
CA ASP A 276 -34.02 -6.60 3.05
C ASP A 276 -35.09 -7.42 2.32
N ALA A 277 -36.02 -7.99 3.09
CA ALA A 277 -37.11 -8.84 2.58
C ALA A 277 -38.12 -8.07 1.70
N GLU A 278 -38.16 -6.73 1.76
CA GLU A 278 -38.99 -5.91 0.88
C GLU A 278 -38.41 -5.90 -0.54
N LYS A 279 -37.09 -5.72 -0.68
CA LYS A 279 -36.42 -5.80 -1.99
C LYS A 279 -36.17 -7.22 -2.47
N HIS A 280 -35.99 -8.15 -1.54
CA HIS A 280 -35.65 -9.55 -1.82
C HIS A 280 -36.62 -10.51 -1.12
N PRO A 281 -37.91 -10.52 -1.53
CA PRO A 281 -38.89 -11.39 -0.90
C PRO A 281 -38.52 -12.86 -1.11
N PRO A 282 -38.64 -13.74 -0.10
CA PRO A 282 -38.28 -15.15 -0.22
C PRO A 282 -38.95 -15.88 -1.40
N SER A 283 -40.14 -15.44 -1.80
CA SER A 283 -40.87 -15.98 -2.96
C SER A 283 -40.23 -15.66 -4.32
N GLN A 284 -39.28 -14.73 -4.37
CA GLN A 284 -38.53 -14.35 -5.57
C GLN A 284 -37.05 -14.78 -5.50
N ILE A 285 -36.67 -15.54 -4.48
CA ILE A 285 -35.32 -16.10 -4.37
C ILE A 285 -35.30 -17.43 -5.13
N HIS A 286 -34.45 -17.48 -6.15
CA HIS A 286 -34.17 -18.68 -6.91
C HIS A 286 -32.76 -19.16 -6.57
N LYS A 287 -32.64 -20.45 -6.21
CA LYS A 287 -31.37 -21.08 -5.88
C LYS A 287 -31.13 -22.29 -6.76
N TRP A 288 -29.98 -22.32 -7.42
CA TRP A 288 -29.49 -23.48 -8.16
C TRP A 288 -28.29 -24.06 -7.42
N THR A 289 -28.28 -25.38 -7.25
CA THR A 289 -27.10 -26.09 -6.74
C THR A 289 -26.26 -26.49 -7.95
N LEU A 290 -24.96 -26.20 -7.90
CA LEU A 290 -24.03 -26.64 -8.94
C LEU A 290 -23.91 -28.17 -8.89
N GLN A 291 -23.72 -28.81 -10.06
CA GLN A 291 -23.64 -30.27 -10.13
C GLN A 291 -22.49 -30.84 -9.30
N GLU A 292 -21.38 -30.11 -9.26
CA GLU A 292 -20.22 -30.40 -8.43
C GLU A 292 -19.77 -29.12 -7.72
N ARG A 293 -19.10 -29.29 -6.58
CA ARG A 293 -18.42 -28.16 -5.94
C ARG A 293 -17.28 -27.74 -6.87
N LEU A 294 -17.23 -26.46 -7.18
CA LEU A 294 -16.21 -25.91 -8.05
C LEU A 294 -15.17 -25.19 -7.21
N GLU A 295 -13.93 -25.66 -7.30
CA GLU A 295 -12.77 -24.96 -6.76
C GLU A 295 -12.32 -23.90 -7.76
N LEU A 296 -12.09 -22.69 -7.26
CA LEU A 296 -11.67 -21.52 -8.00
C LEU A 296 -10.46 -20.89 -7.31
N ASP A 297 -9.64 -20.22 -8.08
CA ASP A 297 -8.47 -19.48 -7.64
C ASP A 297 -8.60 -17.99 -7.99
N GLY A 298 -8.02 -17.15 -7.14
CA GLY A 298 -7.95 -15.72 -7.36
C GLY A 298 -6.75 -15.10 -6.69
N ILE A 299 -6.44 -13.86 -7.09
CA ILE A 299 -5.34 -13.08 -6.54
C ILE A 299 -5.92 -11.84 -5.85
N VAL A 300 -5.44 -11.54 -4.64
CA VAL A 300 -5.86 -10.34 -3.92
C VAL A 300 -5.32 -9.11 -4.66
N ARG A 301 -6.20 -8.20 -5.04
CA ARG A 301 -5.85 -6.93 -5.68
C ARG A 301 -6.32 -5.75 -4.85
N VAL A 302 -5.51 -4.70 -4.86
CA VAL A 302 -5.80 -3.41 -4.25
C VAL A 302 -6.29 -2.47 -5.34
N ILE A 303 -7.50 -1.95 -5.20
CA ILE A 303 -8.11 -0.99 -6.10
C ILE A 303 -8.11 0.37 -5.40
N ASN A 304 -7.44 1.36 -6.01
CA ASN A 304 -7.35 2.73 -5.53
C ASN A 304 -8.47 3.62 -6.10
#